data_AF-A0A151RMY2-F1
#
_entry.id   AF-A0A151RMY2-F1
#
_cell.length_a   1.000
_cell.length_b   1.000
_cell.length_c   1.000
_cell.angle_alpha   90.00
_cell.angle_beta   90.00
_cell.angle_gamma   90.00
#
_symmetry.space_group_name_H-M   'P 1'
#
loop_
_entity.id
_entity.type
_entity.pdbx_description
1 polymer ?
#
loop_
_entity_poly.entity_id
_entity_poly.type
_entity_poly.pdbx_seq_one_letter_code
_entity_poly.pdbx_strand_id
1 'polypeptide(L)' 'MFVFPKGLVHFQLNADAQKPAFAISAFGSANAGTVSIPSTLFNTSIDDKVLALAFKTDVATIRTLKKGFAPKA' A
#
# COMPACT_ATOMS: atom_id res chain seq x y z
N MET A 1 9.48 5.24 -20.01
CA MET A 1 8.42 4.21 -20.11
C MET A 1 8.82 3.03 -19.24
N PHE A 2 7.90 2.49 -18.46
CA PHE A 2 8.13 1.33 -17.59
C PHE A 2 6.98 0.35 -17.75
N VAL A 3 7.23 -0.94 -17.51
CA VAL A 3 6.23 -2.01 -17.61
C VAL A 3 6.26 -2.80 -16.31
N PHE A 4 5.08 -2.97 -15.70
CA PHE A 4 4.91 -3.83 -14.53
C PHE A 4 4.20 -5.11 -14.97
N PRO A 5 4.86 -6.28 -14.87
CA PRO A 5 4.18 -7.55 -15.08
C PRO A 5 2.97 -7.69 -14.15
N LYS A 6 1.90 -8.30 -14.66
CA LYS A 6 0.64 -8.48 -13.92
C LYS A 6 0.89 -9.16 -12.58
N GLY A 7 0.36 -8.59 -11.51
CA GLY A 7 0.42 -9.15 -10.15
C GLY A 7 1.69 -8.84 -9.38
N LEU A 8 2.69 -8.18 -10.00
CA LEU A 8 3.89 -7.77 -9.28
C LEU A 8 3.68 -6.45 -8.52
N VAL A 9 4.25 -6.41 -7.32
CA VAL A 9 4.28 -5.22 -6.47
C VAL A 9 5.13 -4.14 -7.13
N HIS A 10 4.61 -2.92 -7.16
CA HIS A 10 5.30 -1.75 -7.70
C HIS A 10 4.84 -0.49 -6.97
N PHE A 11 5.61 0.60 -7.07
CA PHE A 11 5.31 1.90 -6.47
C PHE A 11 5.85 3.03 -7.34
N GLN A 12 5.37 4.25 -7.11
CA GLN A 12 5.92 5.47 -7.68
C GLN A 12 6.30 6.44 -6.56
N LEU A 13 7.41 7.16 -6.73
CA LEU A 13 7.88 8.18 -5.80
C LEU A 13 8.36 9.39 -6.59
N ASN A 14 7.84 10.57 -6.29
CA ASN A 14 8.44 11.82 -6.74
C ASN A 14 9.56 12.21 -5.77
N ALA A 15 10.82 12.14 -6.24
CA ALA A 15 11.98 12.51 -5.43
C ALA A 15 12.26 14.02 -5.41
N ASP A 16 11.64 14.80 -6.30
CA ASP A 16 11.76 16.26 -6.32
C ASP A 16 10.69 16.87 -5.39
N ALA A 17 11.14 17.49 -4.30
CA ALA A 17 10.26 18.11 -3.31
C ALA A 17 9.64 19.44 -3.78
N GLN A 18 10.17 20.04 -4.85
CA GLN A 18 9.77 21.37 -5.31
C GLN A 18 8.88 21.32 -6.56
N LYS A 19 9.02 20.27 -7.38
CA LYS A 19 8.33 20.19 -8.68
C LYS A 19 7.33 19.05 -8.73
N PRO A 20 6.10 19.28 -9.25
CA PRO A 20 5.14 18.21 -9.44
C PRO A 20 5.58 17.26 -10.56
N ALA A 21 5.25 15.98 -10.40
CA ALA A 21 5.42 14.95 -11.43
C ALA A 21 4.05 14.40 -11.84
N PHE A 22 3.91 14.04 -13.11
CA PHE A 22 2.69 13.47 -13.66
C PHE A 22 3.02 12.23 -14.49
N ALA A 23 2.17 11.20 -14.42
CA ALA A 23 2.31 9.97 -15.18
C ALA A 23 0.96 9.54 -15.74
N ILE A 24 0.97 9.03 -16.97
CA ILE A 24 -0.17 8.38 -17.61
C ILE A 24 0.10 6.88 -17.58
N SER A 25 -0.90 6.11 -17.14
CA SER A 25 -0.83 4.64 -17.13
C SER A 25 -1.89 4.05 -18.05
N ALA A 26 -1.60 2.88 -18.59
CA ALA A 26 -2.52 2.09 -19.39
C ALA A 26 -2.49 0.64 -18.90
N PHE A 27 -3.63 -0.04 -19.00
CA PHE A 27 -3.80 -1.40 -18.53
C PHE A 27 -4.30 -2.28 -19.67
N GLY A 28 -3.84 -3.53 -19.72
CA GLY A 28 -4.34 -4.54 -20.67
C GLY A 28 -5.74 -5.09 -20.34
N SER A 29 -6.49 -4.45 -19.44
CA SER A 29 -7.82 -4.86 -19.00
C SER A 29 -8.64 -3.63 -18.63
N ALA A 30 -9.92 -3.62 -19.00
CA ALA A 30 -10.89 -2.60 -18.56
C ALA A 30 -11.22 -2.69 -17.06
N ASN A 31 -10.90 -3.82 -16.41
CA ASN A 31 -11.07 -4.02 -14.98
C ASN A 31 -9.77 -4.53 -14.36
N ALA A 32 -8.70 -3.73 -14.45
CA ALA A 32 -7.40 -4.11 -13.90
C ALA A 32 -7.39 -4.22 -12.37
N GLY A 33 -8.26 -3.46 -11.69
CA GLY A 33 -8.29 -3.36 -10.24
C GLY A 33 -7.03 -2.72 -9.65
N THR A 34 -7.03 -2.47 -8.34
CA THR A 34 -5.85 -2.02 -7.61
C THR A 34 -5.91 -2.56 -6.19
N VAL A 35 -4.80 -3.09 -5.70
CA VAL A 35 -4.65 -3.55 -4.31
C VAL A 35 -3.59 -2.68 -3.64
N SER A 36 -4.03 -1.75 -2.79
CA SER A 36 -3.13 -0.90 -2.00
C SER A 36 -2.64 -1.69 -0.79
N ILE A 37 -1.40 -2.19 -0.84
CA ILE A 37 -0.82 -3.04 0.22
C ILE A 37 -0.97 -2.42 1.61
N PRO A 38 -0.60 -1.14 1.87
CA PRO A 38 -0.72 -0.59 3.22
C PRO A 38 -2.15 -0.56 3.73
N SER A 39 -3.11 -0.18 2.88
CA SER A 39 -4.53 -0.16 3.26
C SER A 39 -5.08 -1.58 3.49
N THR A 40 -4.78 -2.52 2.58
CA THR A 40 -5.23 -3.92 2.68
C THR A 40 -4.69 -4.62 3.93
N LEU A 41 -3.48 -4.27 4.39
CA LEU A 41 -2.86 -4.86 5.57
C LEU A 41 -3.19 -4.15 6.88
N PHE A 42 -3.40 -2.84 6.87
CA PHE A 42 -3.50 -2.05 8.11
C PHE A 42 -4.85 -1.32 8.30
N ASN A 43 -5.67 -1.17 7.26
CA ASN A 43 -7.09 -0.78 7.38
C ASN A 43 -7.99 -2.01 7.22
N THR A 44 -7.82 -2.97 8.12
CA THR A 44 -8.41 -4.31 8.01
C THR A 44 -8.70 -4.91 9.38
N SER A 45 -9.51 -5.97 9.41
CA SER A 45 -9.84 -6.77 10.59
C SER A 45 -8.86 -7.92 10.86
N ILE A 46 -7.76 -8.06 10.10
CA ILE A 46 -6.70 -9.05 10.38
C ILE A 46 -6.20 -8.86 11.82
N ASP A 47 -6.09 -9.94 12.58
CA ASP A 47 -5.67 -9.90 13.98
C ASP A 47 -4.26 -9.30 14.15
N ASP A 48 -4.09 -8.43 15.17
CA ASP A 48 -2.82 -7.75 15.42
C ASP A 48 -1.67 -8.72 15.71
N LYS A 49 -1.93 -9.86 16.37
CA LYS A 49 -0.92 -10.88 16.69
C LYS A 49 -0.47 -11.63 15.43
N VAL A 50 -1.39 -11.88 14.49
CA VAL A 50 -1.06 -12.50 13.19
C VAL A 50 -0.12 -11.59 12.40
N LEU A 51 -0.43 -10.29 12.33
CA LEU A 51 0.44 -9.33 11.66
C LEU A 51 1.78 -9.18 12.41
N ALA A 52 1.77 -9.12 13.75
CA ALA A 52 3.00 -9.02 14.53
C ALA A 52 3.94 -10.22 14.28
N LEU A 53 3.39 -11.43 14.21
CA LEU A 53 4.14 -12.64 13.88
C LEU A 53 4.70 -12.59 12.44
N ALA A 54 3.86 -12.21 11.46
CA ALA A 54 4.26 -12.17 10.06
C ALA A 54 5.35 -11.12 9.78
N PHE A 55 5.26 -9.95 10.43
CA PHE A 55 6.22 -8.86 10.29
C PHE A 55 7.40 -8.96 11.27
N LYS A 56 7.45 -10.00 12.12
CA LYS A 56 8.48 -10.18 13.15
C LYS A 56 8.66 -8.94 14.04
N THR A 57 7.54 -8.40 14.49
CA THR A 57 7.46 -7.21 15.35
C THR A 57 6.50 -7.47 16.52
N ASP A 58 6.08 -6.42 17.22
CA ASP A 58 5.12 -6.50 18.33
C ASP A 58 3.73 -5.91 17.99
N VAL A 59 2.76 -6.25 18.83
CA VAL A 59 1.36 -5.79 18.70
C VAL A 59 1.26 -4.27 18.82
N ALA A 60 2.12 -3.62 19.61
CA ALA A 60 2.08 -2.17 19.78
C ALA A 60 2.43 -1.45 18.47
N THR A 61 3.45 -1.94 17.76
CA THR A 61 3.89 -1.46 16.44
C THR A 61 2.78 -1.66 15.41
N ILE A 62 2.16 -2.83 15.36
CA ILE A 62 1.04 -3.09 14.44
C ILE A 62 -0.13 -2.14 14.71
N ARG A 63 -0.51 -1.94 15.96
CA ARG A 63 -1.58 -1.00 16.33
C ARG A 63 -1.25 0.44 15.92
N THR A 64 0.01 0.85 16.07
CA THR A 64 0.47 2.16 15.59
C THR A 64 0.33 2.29 14.08
N LEU A 65 0.73 1.26 13.31
CA LEU A 65 0.54 1.24 11.86
C LEU A 65 -0.95 1.34 11.49
N LYS A 66 -1.82 0.51 12.09
CA LYS A 66 -3.27 0.54 11.82
C LYS A 66 -3.92 1.89 12.09
N LYS A 67 -3.55 2.57 13.17
CA LYS A 67 -4.05 3.93 13.47
C LYS A 67 -3.76 4.93 12.36
N GLY A 68 -2.62 4.80 11.67
CA GLY A 68 -2.26 5.66 10.54
C GLY A 68 -3.14 5.48 9.31
N PHE A 69 -3.90 4.38 9.21
CA PHE A 69 -4.77 4.06 8.08
C PHE A 69 -6.26 4.01 8.46
N ALA A 70 -6.62 4.38 9.69
CA ALA A 70 -8.02 4.48 10.10
C ALA A 70 -8.76 5.57 9.30
N PRO A 71 -10.07 5.40 9.03
CA PRO A 71 -10.88 6.45 8.42
C PRO A 71 -10.76 7.75 9.22
N LYS A 72 -10.53 8.87 8.53
CA LYS A 72 -10.63 10.19 9.16
C LYS A 72 -12.10 10.46 9.48
N ALA A 73 -12.39 10.81 10.73
CA ALA A 73 -13.70 11.30 11.16
C ALA A 73 -14.02 12.64 10.48
#